data_AF-A0A401QI49-F1
#
_entry.id   AF-A0A401QI49-F1
#
_cell.length_a   1.000
_cell.length_b   1.000
_cell.length_c   1.000
_cell.angle_alpha   90.00
_cell.angle_beta   90.00
_cell.angle_gamma   90.00
#
_symmetry.space_group_name_H-M   'P 1'
#
loop_
_entity.id
_entity.type
_entity.pdbx_description
1 polymer ?
#
loop_
_entity_poly.entity_id
_entity_poly.type
_entity_poly.pdbx_seq_one_letter_code
_entity_poly.pdbx_strand_id
1 'polypeptide(L)' 'RTKIMDGDLAELIVGKAVEHMFEKDDGSKNEWRGMVLARAPVMTTWYYITYEKDPVLYMYQLLEDYKEGDLRILPDSGT' A
#
# COMPACT_ATOMS: atom_id res chain seq x y z
N ARG A 1 -19.72 -6.43 -7.56
CA ARG A 1 -18.43 -6.18 -6.88
C ARG A 1 -17.95 -7.53 -6.34
N THR A 2 -16.96 -8.15 -6.98
CA THR A 2 -16.44 -9.47 -6.58
C THR A 2 -15.74 -9.33 -5.23
N LYS A 3 -16.07 -10.20 -4.26
CA LYS A 3 -15.44 -10.21 -2.94
C LYS A 3 -14.06 -10.85 -3.09
N ILE A 4 -13.03 -10.04 -3.31
CA ILE A 4 -11.63 -10.50 -3.32
C ILE A 4 -11.31 -10.96 -1.89
N MET A 5 -10.79 -12.18 -1.73
CA MET A 5 -10.37 -12.66 -0.41
C MET A 5 -9.07 -11.97 0.01
N ASP A 6 -8.87 -11.77 1.31
CA ASP A 6 -7.69 -11.07 1.84
C ASP A 6 -6.37 -11.71 1.39
N GLY A 7 -6.35 -13.04 1.19
CA GLY A 7 -5.19 -13.75 0.63
C GLY A 7 -4.89 -13.40 -0.82
N ASP A 8 -5.93 -13.30 -1.66
CA ASP A 8 -5.78 -12.90 -3.06
C ASP A 8 -5.33 -11.43 -3.15
N LEU A 9 -5.89 -10.58 -2.29
CA LEU A 9 -5.50 -9.16 -2.22
C LEU A 9 -4.04 -9.00 -1.77
N ALA A 10 -3.59 -9.82 -0.82
CA ALA A 10 -2.20 -9.81 -0.35
C ALA A 10 -1.19 -10.07 -1.47
N GLU A 11 -1.51 -10.98 -2.38
CA GLU A 11 -0.65 -11.26 -3.54
C GLU A 11 -0.79 -10.19 -4.62
N LEU A 12 -2.00 -9.64 -4.83
CA LEU A 12 -2.28 -8.65 -5.86
C LEU A 12 -1.58 -7.30 -5.63
N ILE A 13 -1.35 -6.89 -4.38
CA ILE A 13 -0.75 -5.58 -4.09
C ILE A 13 0.78 -5.57 -4.22
N VAL A 14 1.44 -6.73 -4.10
CA VAL A 14 2.90 -6.82 -4.16
C VAL A 14 3.40 -6.46 -5.57
N GLY A 15 4.42 -5.62 -5.64
CA GLY A 15 4.98 -5.10 -6.89
C GLY A 15 4.16 -3.96 -7.52
N LYS A 16 3.03 -3.57 -6.92
CA LYS A 16 2.20 -2.48 -7.45
C LYS A 16 2.67 -1.11 -6.97
N ALA A 17 2.58 -0.15 -7.88
CA ALA A 17 2.62 1.26 -7.52
C ALA A 17 1.33 1.63 -6.77
N VAL A 18 1.45 2.45 -5.74
CA VAL A 18 0.35 2.85 -4.88
C VAL A 18 0.41 4.33 -4.55
N GLU A 19 -0.74 4.88 -4.19
CA GLU A 19 -0.88 6.14 -3.46
C GLU A 19 -1.36 5.80 -2.05
N HIS A 20 -0.61 6.23 -1.04
CA HIS A 20 -0.89 6.04 0.37
C HIS A 20 -1.21 7.38 1.01
N MET A 21 -2.34 7.46 1.70
CA MET A 21 -2.86 8.68 2.32
C MET A 21 -2.50 8.71 3.80
N PHE A 22 -1.80 9.76 4.23
CA PHE A 22 -1.45 9.99 5.63
C PHE A 22 -2.15 11.24 6.15
N GLU A 23 -2.81 11.14 7.30
CA GLU A 23 -3.40 12.28 7.98
C GLU A 23 -2.31 13.18 8.58
N LYS A 24 -2.48 14.49 8.44
CA LYS A 24 -1.66 15.51 9.08
C LYS A 24 -2.31 16.01 10.37
N ASP A 25 -1.55 16.76 11.16
CA ASP A 25 -2.02 17.44 12.38
C ASP A 25 -3.24 18.35 12.16
N ASP A 26 -3.45 18.87 10.94
CA ASP A 26 -4.60 19.70 10.57
C ASP A 26 -5.83 18.91 10.09
N GLY A 27 -5.77 17.58 10.12
CA GLY A 27 -6.82 16.67 9.64
C GLY A 27 -6.87 16.50 8.12
N SER A 28 -6.02 17.21 7.35
CA SER A 28 -5.91 16.99 5.91
C SER A 28 -5.08 15.74 5.60
N LYS A 29 -5.35 15.08 4.47
CA LYS A 29 -4.57 13.92 4.01
C LYS A 29 -3.49 14.32 3.01
N ASN A 30 -2.29 13.80 3.21
CA ASN A 30 -1.18 13.86 2.25
C ASN A 30 -1.11 12.56 1.46
N GLU A 31 -1.02 12.68 0.14
CA GLU A 31 -0.81 11.52 -0.73
C GLU A 31 0.68 11.28 -0.96
N TRP A 32 1.09 10.03 -0.75
CA TRP A 32 2.45 9.55 -0.95
C TRP A 32 2.47 8.44 -1.98
N ARG A 33 3.13 8.71 -3.11
CA ARG A 33 3.33 7.71 -4.15
C ARG A 33 4.48 6.79 -3.78
N GLY A 34 4.24 5.48 -3.89
CA GLY A 34 5.20 4.45 -3.53
C GLY A 34 4.98 3.14 -4.25
N MET A 35 5.70 2.11 -3.81
CA MET A 35 5.60 0.75 -4.34
C MET A 35 5.63 -0.26 -3.21
N VAL A 36 4.69 -1.20 -3.22
CA VAL A 36 4.70 -2.34 -2.30
C VAL A 36 5.74 -3.35 -2.77
N LEU A 37 6.74 -3.63 -1.95
CA LEU A 37 7.90 -4.42 -2.35
C LEU A 37 7.68 -5.92 -2.11
N ALA A 38 7.22 -6.28 -0.92
CA ALA A 38 6.97 -7.66 -0.53
C ALA A 38 6.14 -7.73 0.75
N ARG A 39 5.56 -8.89 1.02
CA ARG A 39 5.01 -9.23 2.33
C ARG A 39 6.15 -9.48 3.32
N ALA A 40 6.02 -9.01 4.56
CA ALA A 40 7.03 -9.28 5.58
C ALA A 40 7.05 -10.79 5.93
N PRO A 41 8.24 -11.40 6.06
CA PRO A 41 8.39 -12.86 6.14
C PRO A 41 7.87 -13.46 7.46
N VAL A 42 7.91 -12.70 8.55
CA VAL A 42 7.47 -13.15 9.88
C VAL A 42 6.13 -12.51 10.26
N MET A 43 6.01 -11.20 10.08
CA MET A 43 4.79 -10.45 10.39
C MET A 43 3.88 -10.46 9.17
N THR A 44 3.16 -11.57 8.95
CA THR A 44 2.44 -11.82 7.71
C THR A 44 1.26 -10.87 7.45
N THR A 45 0.88 -9.99 8.37
CA THR A 45 -0.10 -8.91 8.09
C THR A 45 0.55 -7.61 7.61
N TRP A 46 1.89 -7.53 7.62
CA TRP A 46 2.67 -6.34 7.28
C TRP A 46 3.35 -6.49 5.92
N TYR A 47 3.57 -5.34 5.26
CA TYR A 47 4.19 -5.24 3.94
C TYR A 47 5.34 -4.26 3.97
N TYR A 48 6.39 -4.60 3.25
CA TYR A 48 7.46 -3.67 2.90
C TYR A 48 6.99 -2.71 1.82
N ILE A 49 7.23 -1.41 2.01
CA ILE A 49 6.88 -0.34 1.07
C ILE A 49 7.97 0.73 1.09
N THR A 50 8.19 1.37 -0.06
CA THR A 50 9.06 2.53 -0.22
C THR A 50 8.30 3.63 -0.95
N TYR A 51 8.72 4.90 -0.77
CA TYR A 51 8.07 6.06 -1.41
C TYR A 51 9.02 6.79 -2.36
N GLU A 52 8.48 7.43 -3.39
CA GLU A 52 9.28 8.13 -4.41
C GLU A 52 10.08 9.30 -3.82
N LYS A 53 9.47 10.04 -2.88
CA LYS A 53 10.06 11.24 -2.26
C LYS A 53 10.92 10.93 -1.03
N ASP A 54 10.85 9.70 -0.52
CA ASP A 54 11.63 9.22 0.62
C ASP A 54 11.91 7.71 0.47
N PRO A 55 13.02 7.33 -0.20
CA PRO A 55 13.29 5.95 -0.61
C PRO A 55 13.86 5.10 0.53
N VAL A 56 13.23 5.15 1.70
CA VAL A 56 13.52 4.31 2.87
C VAL A 56 12.57 3.12 2.91
N LEU A 57 13.01 2.01 3.50
CA LEU A 57 12.18 0.83 3.72
C LEU A 57 11.23 1.06 4.91
N TYR A 58 9.93 1.11 4.65
CA TYR A 58 8.88 1.15 5.66
C TYR A 58 8.14 -0.19 5.76
N MET A 59 7.39 -0.34 6.85
CA MET A 59 6.47 -1.45 7.06
C MET A 59 5.11 -0.93 7.51
N TYR A 60 4.02 -1.40 6.90
CA TYR A 60 2.64 -1.07 7.30
C TYR A 60 1.68 -2.25 7.09
N GLN A 61 0.53 -2.22 7.76
CA GLN A 61 -0.59 -3.16 7.53
C GLN A 61 -1.47 -2.72 6.36
N LEU A 62 -0.89 -2.66 5.16
CA LEU A 62 -1.48 -2.07 3.95
C LEU A 62 -2.87 -2.58 3.53
N LEU A 63 -3.27 -3.78 3.96
CA LEU A 63 -4.62 -4.30 3.69
C LEU A 63 -5.70 -3.56 4.50
N GLU A 64 -5.36 -3.09 5.69
CA GLU A 64 -6.26 -2.28 6.52
C GLU A 64 -6.42 -0.90 5.86
N ASP A 65 -5.30 -0.26 5.50
CA ASP A 65 -5.30 1.01 4.78
C ASP A 65 -6.11 0.92 3.46
N TYR A 66 -5.98 -0.16 2.71
CA TYR A 66 -6.78 -0.39 1.49
C TYR A 66 -8.28 -0.51 1.77
N LYS A 67 -8.67 -1.18 2.86
CA LYS A 67 -10.08 -1.35 3.25
C LYS A 67 -10.68 -0.02 3.73
N GLU A 68 -9.88 0.82 4.37
CA GLU A 68 -10.29 2.16 4.85
C GLU A 68 -10.28 3.21 3.74
N GLY A 69 -9.68 2.90 2.59
CA GLY A 69 -9.56 3.81 1.44
C GLY A 69 -8.33 4.72 1.49
N ASP A 70 -7.42 4.43 2.42
CA ASP A 70 -6.15 5.13 2.64
C ASP A 70 -4.96 4.52 1.90
N LEU A 71 -5.21 3.47 1.11
CA LEU A 71 -4.30 2.96 0.09
C LEU A 71 -5.03 2.73 -1.23
N ARG A 72 -4.49 3.28 -2.32
CA ARG A 72 -4.98 3.09 -3.69
C ARG A 72 -3.91 2.43 -4.56
N ILE A 73 -4.26 1.32 -5.21
CA ILE A 73 -3.42 0.70 -6.23
C ILE A 73 -3.52 1.51 -7.51
N LEU A 74 -2.37 1.93 -8.04
CA LEU A 74 -2.29 2.62 -9.32
C LEU A 74 -2.36 1.62 -10.48
N PRO A 75 -2.93 2.00 -11.63
CA PRO A 75 -2.86 1.16 -12.82
C PRO A 75 -1.41 0.92 -13.20
N ASP A 76 -1.10 -0.30 -13.64
CA ASP A 76 0.22 -0.60 -14.19
C ASP A 76 0.50 0.40 -15.31
N SER A 77 1.69 0.99 -15.29
CA SER A 77 2.14 1.87 -16.37
C SER A 77 2.37 0.97 -17.58
N GLY A 78 1.32 0.75 -18.36
CA GLY A 78 1.34 -0.18 -19.49
C GLY A 78 2.54 0.08 -20.40
N THR A 79 3.27 -0.99 -20.71
CA THR A 79 4.09 -1.08 -21.93
C THR A 79 3.21 -1.44 -23.12
#